data_AF-C9YY25-F1
#
_entry.id   AF-C9YY25-F1
#
_cell.length_a   1.000
_cell.length_b   1.000
_cell.length_c   1.000
_cell.angle_alpha   90.00
_cell.angle_beta   90.00
_cell.angle_gamma   90.00
#
_symmetry.space_group_name_H-M   'P 1'
#
loop_
_entity.id
_entity.type
_entity.pdbx_description
1 polymer ?
#
loop_
_entity_poly.entity_id
_entity_poly.type
_entity_poly.pdbx_seq_one_letter_code
_entity_poly.pdbx_strand_id
1 'polypeptide(L)'
;MAPPRGRRLSLAGREPYLLAFLLFAAYATVSVGRYLRMGTRSYDLGIYEQTVRAYAHFQAPIAELKGPGYNVLGDHFSPVTMLLAPFYRLFPTSVTLLVAQAALFALSAVPVTRAATRALGRARGLALGVAYGLSWGLQNAVDFDFHEICFAVPLIAFSLEALLARRWRAALLWGLPLVLVKEDQGLTLAVVAAVVALRARRHGAPRVVPYALAVAVFGALATLLAFTVLIPAFNTAGSSDYLAKVGGGGPLDGLDVKLRTVLWLLIPTSGLLALRSPLVLAVLPTVGWRFVASDHNYWGTAWHYSAVLMPMLFLALVDALPGARRSLRPWLRSYALHLPAAVLAASVALTPSLPLGTLTEGSAYRVPAEVGAVEKLLGTVPDGATVEVNIGPISRLTSRCRVFWIGRTGGLAPDYIAFNNRTGWVKDVPAYARQLHPRDTYVLRGVIQGFVLLKRTSPERGAS
;
A
#
# COMPACT_ATOMS: atom_id res chain seq x y z
N MET A 1 -26.16 -53.29 -0.59
CA MET A 1 -26.04 -51.95 0.00
C MET A 1 -24.87 -51.25 -0.69
N ALA A 2 -25.13 -50.32 -1.62
CA ALA A 2 -24.05 -49.63 -2.33
C ALA A 2 -23.37 -48.62 -1.39
N PRO A 3 -22.03 -48.49 -1.41
CA PRO A 3 -21.34 -47.56 -0.53
C PRO A 3 -21.72 -46.12 -0.90
N PRO A 4 -21.81 -45.20 0.08
CA PRO A 4 -22.15 -43.82 -0.21
C PRO A 4 -21.07 -43.22 -1.10
N ARG A 5 -21.47 -42.74 -2.30
CA ARG A 5 -20.59 -42.00 -3.21
C ARG A 5 -20.02 -40.81 -2.45
N GLY A 6 -18.75 -40.89 -2.07
CA GLY A 6 -18.04 -39.80 -1.42
C GLY A 6 -18.20 -38.53 -2.24
N ARG A 7 -18.78 -37.50 -1.62
CA ARG A 7 -18.81 -36.13 -2.17
C ARG A 7 -17.35 -35.69 -2.38
N ARG A 8 -16.80 -35.90 -3.57
CA ARG A 8 -15.55 -35.27 -3.97
C ARG A 8 -15.78 -33.77 -3.89
N LEU A 9 -15.07 -33.06 -3.01
CA LEU A 9 -15.08 -31.61 -2.94
C LEU A 9 -14.66 -31.07 -4.32
N SER A 10 -15.64 -30.62 -5.10
CA SER A 10 -15.36 -30.02 -6.40
C SER A 10 -14.73 -28.65 -6.19
N LEU A 11 -13.51 -28.47 -6.68
CA LEU A 11 -12.81 -27.18 -6.71
C LEU A 11 -13.33 -26.25 -7.81
N ALA A 12 -14.26 -26.71 -8.65
CA ALA A 12 -14.82 -25.92 -9.75
C ALA A 12 -15.54 -24.67 -9.20
N GLY A 13 -15.08 -23.49 -9.62
CA GLY A 13 -15.62 -22.20 -9.19
C GLY A 13 -15.05 -21.67 -7.86
N ARG A 14 -14.19 -22.45 -7.18
CA ARG A 14 -13.52 -22.05 -5.92
C ARG A 14 -12.10 -21.55 -6.12
N GLU A 15 -11.58 -21.61 -7.35
CA GLU A 15 -10.20 -21.28 -7.69
C GLU A 15 -9.80 -19.83 -7.33
N PRO A 16 -10.64 -18.80 -7.59
CA PRO A 16 -10.32 -17.43 -7.19
C PRO A 16 -10.10 -17.28 -5.68
N TYR A 17 -10.89 -18.00 -4.88
CA TYR A 17 -10.81 -17.96 -3.42
C TYR A 17 -9.62 -18.74 -2.89
N LEU A 18 -9.32 -19.89 -3.48
CA LEU A 18 -8.11 -20.65 -3.15
C LEU A 18 -6.85 -19.85 -3.50
N LEU A 19 -6.83 -19.22 -4.67
CA LEU A 19 -5.73 -18.34 -5.07
C LEU A 19 -5.57 -17.17 -4.09
N ALA A 20 -6.66 -16.49 -3.73
CA ALA A 20 -6.62 -15.43 -2.73
C ALA A 20 -6.08 -15.93 -1.38
N PHE A 21 -6.52 -17.11 -0.91
CA PHE A 21 -5.99 -17.69 0.32
C PHE A 21 -4.47 -17.96 0.26
N LEU A 22 -3.99 -18.53 -0.86
CA LEU A 22 -2.56 -18.79 -1.06
C LEU A 22 -1.75 -17.48 -1.13
N LEU A 23 -2.27 -16.47 -1.83
CA LEU A 23 -1.64 -15.14 -1.89
C LEU A 23 -1.62 -14.47 -0.53
N PHE A 24 -2.70 -14.56 0.24
CA PHE A 24 -2.75 -14.06 1.62
C PHE A 24 -1.65 -14.69 2.48
N ALA A 25 -1.54 -16.01 2.47
CA ALA A 25 -0.50 -16.71 3.22
C ALA A 25 0.90 -16.28 2.77
N ALA A 26 1.15 -16.17 1.47
CA ALA A 26 2.43 -15.73 0.92
C ALA A 26 2.77 -14.29 1.31
N TYR A 27 1.86 -13.34 1.10
CA TYR A 27 2.05 -11.93 1.43
C TYR A 27 2.22 -11.70 2.93
N ALA A 28 1.41 -12.36 3.76
CA ALA A 28 1.52 -12.27 5.21
C ALA A 28 2.88 -12.83 5.67
N THR A 29 3.33 -13.96 5.11
CA THR A 29 4.63 -14.54 5.44
C THR A 29 5.79 -13.60 5.08
N VAL A 30 5.76 -12.96 3.90
CA VAL A 30 6.78 -11.97 3.52
C VAL A 30 6.77 -10.77 4.46
N SER A 31 5.60 -10.16 4.66
CA SER A 31 5.49 -8.91 5.42
C SER A 31 5.78 -9.10 6.91
N VAL A 32 5.21 -10.15 7.53
CA VAL A 32 5.44 -10.49 8.94
C VAL A 32 6.84 -11.04 9.13
N GLY A 33 7.36 -11.87 8.21
CA GLY A 33 8.74 -12.34 8.25
C GLY A 33 9.74 -11.19 8.24
N ARG A 34 9.54 -10.18 7.38
CA ARG A 34 10.34 -8.95 7.37
C ARG A 34 10.27 -8.24 8.72
N TYR A 35 9.06 -8.05 9.26
CA TYR A 35 8.85 -7.42 10.57
C TYR A 35 9.59 -8.17 11.70
N LEU A 36 9.46 -9.49 11.76
CA LEU A 36 10.10 -10.34 12.77
C LEU A 36 11.63 -10.29 12.67
N ARG A 37 12.19 -10.06 11.48
CA ARG A 37 13.64 -9.88 11.29
C ARG A 37 14.13 -8.44 11.50
N MET A 38 13.29 -7.53 12.00
CA MET A 38 13.58 -6.09 12.11
C MET A 38 13.96 -5.45 10.76
N GLY A 39 13.45 -6.00 9.65
CA GLY A 39 13.68 -5.48 8.30
C GLY A 39 12.71 -4.35 7.91
N THR A 40 12.08 -3.69 8.88
CA THR A 40 11.20 -2.52 8.64
C THR A 40 11.95 -1.48 7.84
N ARG A 41 11.34 -0.99 6.75
CA ARG A 41 12.02 -0.14 5.77
C ARG A 41 11.71 1.33 5.93
N SER A 42 10.55 1.63 6.49
CA SER A 42 10.09 3.00 6.70
C SER A 42 9.58 3.21 8.12
N TYR A 43 9.43 4.47 8.48
CA TYR A 43 8.74 4.89 9.69
C TYR A 43 7.21 4.94 9.51
N ASP A 44 6.71 4.74 8.28
CA ASP A 44 5.28 4.72 7.93
C ASP A 44 4.48 3.69 8.73
N LEU A 45 5.05 2.50 8.98
CA LEU A 45 4.40 1.48 9.82
C LEU A 45 4.08 2.02 11.21
N GLY A 46 5.02 2.76 11.80
CA GLY A 46 4.83 3.38 13.10
C GLY A 46 3.80 4.51 13.06
N ILE A 47 3.80 5.33 12.01
CA ILE A 47 2.82 6.41 11.82
C ILE A 47 1.41 5.83 11.76
N TYR A 48 1.17 4.85 10.89
CA TYR A 48 -0.12 4.21 10.76
C TYR A 48 -0.54 3.45 12.02
N GLU A 49 0.41 2.84 12.74
CA GLU A 49 0.11 2.23 14.03
C GLU A 49 -0.37 3.26 15.06
N GLN A 50 0.29 4.42 15.17
CA GLN A 50 -0.15 5.50 16.07
C GLN A 50 -1.56 5.99 15.70
N THR A 51 -1.81 6.19 14.40
CA THR A 51 -3.12 6.59 13.87
C THR A 51 -4.21 5.57 14.19
N VAL A 52 -4.02 4.30 13.86
CA VAL A 52 -5.02 3.24 14.09
C VAL A 52 -5.23 3.01 15.58
N ARG A 53 -4.18 3.10 16.41
CA ARG A 53 -4.30 3.03 17.87
C ARG A 53 -5.14 4.17 18.42
N ALA A 54 -4.97 5.40 17.92
CA ALA A 54 -5.80 6.52 18.34
C ALA A 54 -7.27 6.29 17.97
N TYR A 55 -7.56 5.85 16.73
CA TYR A 55 -8.91 5.48 16.32
C TYR A 55 -9.52 4.36 17.18
N ALA A 56 -8.73 3.35 17.53
CA ALA A 56 -9.14 2.30 18.45
C ALA A 56 -9.63 2.85 19.80
N HIS A 57 -9.11 3.99 20.24
CA HIS A 57 -9.47 4.64 21.50
C HIS A 57 -10.39 5.86 21.32
N PHE A 58 -11.00 6.02 20.14
CA PHE A 58 -11.88 7.16 19.81
C PHE A 58 -11.19 8.52 20.00
N GLN A 59 -9.88 8.56 19.75
CA GLN A 59 -9.06 9.76 19.83
C GLN A 59 -8.75 10.31 18.43
N ALA A 60 -8.38 11.58 18.38
CA ALA A 60 -7.86 12.19 17.16
C ALA A 60 -6.61 11.42 16.68
N PRO A 61 -6.42 11.21 15.36
CA PRO A 61 -5.33 10.41 14.79
C PRO A 61 -3.99 11.16 14.83
N ILE A 62 -3.45 11.32 16.03
CA ILE A 62 -2.17 11.98 16.26
C ILE A 62 -1.02 11.00 16.04
N ALA A 63 -0.07 11.36 15.18
CA ALA A 63 1.17 10.62 14.98
C ALA A 63 2.38 11.46 15.43
N GLU A 64 2.79 11.22 16.68
CA GLU A 64 3.95 11.85 17.33
C GLU A 64 5.27 11.61 16.53
N LEU A 65 5.34 10.57 15.70
CA LEU A 65 6.44 10.33 14.75
C LEU A 65 6.59 11.43 13.69
N LYS A 66 5.52 12.15 13.36
CA LYS A 66 5.55 13.30 12.44
C LYS A 66 5.87 14.60 13.16
N GLY A 67 5.60 14.65 14.46
CA GLY A 67 5.89 15.76 15.37
C GLY A 67 4.84 15.80 16.50
N PRO A 68 5.13 16.49 17.62
CA PRO A 68 4.20 16.59 18.72
C PRO A 68 2.82 17.11 18.29
N GLY A 69 1.77 16.36 18.58
CA GLY A 69 0.38 16.76 18.27
C GLY A 69 0.05 16.78 16.77
N TYR A 70 0.88 16.19 15.92
CA TYR A 70 0.65 16.18 14.47
C TYR A 70 -0.54 15.28 14.09
N ASN A 71 -1.59 15.86 13.52
CA ASN A 71 -2.75 15.11 13.03
C ASN A 71 -2.48 14.56 11.61
N VAL A 72 -2.53 13.24 11.46
CA VAL A 72 -2.18 12.56 10.19
C VAL A 72 -3.11 12.92 9.03
N LEU A 73 -4.34 13.35 9.31
CA LEU A 73 -5.26 13.84 8.27
C LEU A 73 -4.76 15.13 7.61
N GLY A 74 -3.82 15.85 8.24
CA GLY A 74 -3.11 16.99 7.69
C GLY A 74 -1.91 16.64 6.79
N ASP A 75 -1.57 15.36 6.67
CA ASP A 75 -0.58 14.84 5.71
C ASP A 75 -1.27 14.10 4.56
N HIS A 76 -2.09 13.11 4.91
CA HIS A 76 -2.89 12.31 3.97
C HIS A 76 -4.32 12.19 4.48
N PHE A 77 -5.29 12.51 3.63
CA PHE A 77 -6.70 12.32 3.95
C PHE A 77 -7.10 10.87 3.73
N SER A 78 -6.87 10.04 4.76
CA SER A 78 -7.05 8.58 4.71
C SER A 78 -7.92 8.00 5.85
N PRO A 79 -9.13 8.54 6.10
CA PRO A 79 -9.99 8.09 7.20
C PRO A 79 -10.42 6.61 7.11
N VAL A 80 -10.29 5.96 5.95
CA VAL A 80 -10.57 4.52 5.80
C VAL A 80 -9.77 3.66 6.79
N THR A 81 -8.59 4.11 7.22
CA THR A 81 -7.72 3.38 8.15
C THR A 81 -8.37 3.14 9.51
N MET A 82 -9.39 3.93 9.88
CA MET A 82 -10.23 3.70 11.05
C MET A 82 -10.91 2.33 11.04
N LEU A 83 -11.15 1.72 9.87
CA LEU A 83 -11.73 0.37 9.79
C LEU A 83 -10.83 -0.71 10.40
N LEU A 84 -9.54 -0.45 10.62
CA LEU A 84 -8.62 -1.35 11.31
C LEU A 84 -8.69 -1.27 12.83
N ALA A 85 -9.34 -0.23 13.37
CA ALA A 85 -9.39 0.04 14.82
C ALA A 85 -9.95 -1.14 15.65
N PRO A 86 -11.04 -1.83 15.26
CA PRO A 86 -11.55 -2.97 16.02
C PRO A 86 -10.56 -4.15 16.04
N PHE A 87 -9.85 -4.38 14.95
CA PHE A 87 -8.85 -5.45 14.87
C PHE A 87 -7.60 -5.11 15.69
N TYR A 88 -7.19 -3.84 15.69
CA TYR A 88 -6.09 -3.37 16.53
C TYR A 88 -6.43 -3.44 18.02
N ARG A 89 -7.70 -3.25 18.41
CA ARG A 89 -8.13 -3.50 19.81
C ARG A 89 -7.92 -4.95 20.24
N LEU A 90 -8.20 -5.91 19.36
CA LEU A 90 -8.01 -7.33 19.63
C LEU A 90 -6.51 -7.71 19.60
N PHE A 91 -5.75 -7.09 18.71
CA PHE A 91 -4.34 -7.38 18.49
C PHE A 91 -3.56 -6.06 18.37
N PRO A 92 -3.13 -5.44 19.50
CA PRO A 92 -2.52 -4.11 19.52
C PRO A 92 -1.04 -4.13 19.12
N THR A 93 -0.79 -4.41 17.85
CA THR A 93 0.54 -4.50 17.24
C THR A 93 0.51 -4.03 15.78
N SER A 94 1.62 -3.47 15.29
CA SER A 94 1.79 -3.15 13.87
C SER A 94 1.65 -4.37 12.94
N VAL A 95 1.85 -5.60 13.45
CA VAL A 95 1.60 -6.84 12.69
C VAL A 95 0.14 -6.93 12.20
N THR A 96 -0.82 -6.42 12.99
CA THR A 96 -2.24 -6.40 12.63
C THR A 96 -2.48 -5.64 11.33
N LEU A 97 -1.79 -4.52 11.16
CA LEU A 97 -1.87 -3.70 9.95
C LEU A 97 -1.26 -4.45 8.75
N LEU A 98 -0.09 -5.08 8.93
CA LEU A 98 0.56 -5.86 7.87
C LEU A 98 -0.30 -7.03 7.39
N VAL A 99 -0.94 -7.76 8.32
CA VAL A 99 -1.85 -8.87 8.01
C VAL A 99 -3.11 -8.36 7.31
N ALA A 100 -3.68 -7.23 7.75
CA ALA A 100 -4.84 -6.62 7.09
C ALA A 100 -4.53 -6.20 5.64
N GLN A 101 -3.38 -5.57 5.41
CA GLN A 101 -2.92 -5.23 4.05
C GLN A 101 -2.74 -6.47 3.18
N ALA A 102 -2.09 -7.52 3.70
CA ALA A 102 -1.94 -8.79 2.99
C ALA A 102 -3.30 -9.40 2.61
N ALA A 103 -4.28 -9.35 3.50
CA ALA A 103 -5.64 -9.84 3.24
C ALA A 103 -6.36 -9.03 2.16
N LEU A 104 -6.26 -7.70 2.18
CA LEU A 104 -6.90 -6.82 1.20
C LEU A 104 -6.30 -6.97 -0.20
N PHE A 105 -4.97 -7.06 -0.32
CA PHE A 105 -4.30 -7.34 -1.60
C PHE A 105 -4.58 -8.75 -2.11
N ALA A 106 -4.72 -9.74 -1.23
CA ALA A 106 -5.13 -11.07 -1.64
C ALA A 106 -6.59 -11.10 -2.10
N LEU A 107 -7.48 -10.38 -1.41
CA LEU A 107 -8.89 -10.30 -1.73
C LEU A 107 -9.13 -9.71 -3.13
N SER A 108 -8.33 -8.75 -3.57
CA SER A 108 -8.44 -8.16 -4.90
C SER A 108 -8.16 -9.15 -6.04
N ALA A 109 -7.47 -10.26 -5.77
CA ALA A 109 -7.26 -11.32 -6.78
C ALA A 109 -8.56 -12.05 -7.13
N VAL A 110 -9.56 -12.05 -6.24
CA VAL A 110 -10.86 -12.70 -6.45
C VAL A 110 -11.62 -12.09 -7.64
N PRO A 111 -11.94 -10.78 -7.67
CA PRO A 111 -12.64 -10.16 -8.79
C PRO A 111 -11.83 -10.21 -10.10
N VAL A 112 -10.50 -10.07 -10.04
CA VAL A 112 -9.64 -10.16 -11.23
C VAL A 112 -9.71 -11.56 -11.86
N THR A 113 -9.50 -12.60 -11.05
CA THR A 113 -9.51 -14.00 -11.54
C THR A 113 -10.89 -14.41 -12.03
N ARG A 114 -11.96 -13.96 -11.36
CA ARG A 114 -13.34 -14.20 -11.79
C ARG A 114 -13.66 -13.51 -13.11
N ALA A 115 -13.30 -12.24 -13.26
CA ALA A 115 -13.50 -11.50 -14.51
C ALA A 115 -12.74 -12.20 -15.66
N ALA A 116 -11.47 -12.54 -15.44
CA ALA A 116 -10.63 -13.20 -16.43
C ALA A 116 -11.18 -14.59 -16.83
N THR A 117 -11.63 -15.38 -15.84
CA THR A 117 -12.21 -16.71 -16.08
C THR A 117 -13.51 -16.63 -16.88
N ARG A 118 -14.39 -15.68 -16.56
CA ARG A 118 -15.61 -15.43 -17.32
C ARG A 118 -15.34 -15.00 -18.76
N ALA A 119 -14.30 -14.19 -18.98
CA ALA A 119 -13.98 -13.66 -20.30
C ALA A 119 -13.20 -14.66 -21.19
N LEU A 120 -12.35 -15.50 -20.61
CA LEU A 120 -11.32 -16.25 -21.37
C LEU A 120 -11.40 -17.77 -21.21
N GLY A 121 -12.21 -18.26 -20.26
CA GLY A 121 -12.24 -19.64 -19.80
C GLY A 121 -11.28 -19.89 -18.63
N ARG A 122 -11.47 -21.02 -17.93
CA ARG A 122 -10.82 -21.35 -16.65
C ARG A 122 -9.28 -21.28 -16.68
N ALA A 123 -8.63 -21.95 -17.64
CA ALA A 123 -7.17 -22.02 -17.69
C ALA A 123 -6.52 -20.64 -17.88
N ARG A 124 -6.96 -19.88 -18.89
CA ARG A 124 -6.43 -18.53 -19.18
C ARG A 124 -6.81 -17.53 -18.10
N GLY A 125 -8.01 -17.66 -17.54
CA GLY A 125 -8.47 -16.82 -16.44
C GLY A 125 -7.64 -17.01 -15.17
N LEU A 126 -7.37 -18.26 -14.80
CA LEU A 126 -6.51 -18.58 -13.67
C LEU A 126 -5.06 -18.14 -13.91
N ALA A 127 -4.54 -18.28 -15.14
CA ALA A 127 -3.22 -17.78 -15.50
C ALA A 127 -3.08 -16.27 -15.24
N LEU A 128 -4.08 -15.47 -15.65
CA LEU A 128 -4.09 -14.03 -15.35
C LEU A 128 -4.31 -13.72 -13.88
N GLY A 129 -5.09 -14.53 -13.16
CA GLY A 129 -5.26 -14.40 -11.71
C GLY A 129 -3.95 -14.59 -10.96
N VAL A 130 -3.21 -15.67 -11.29
CA VAL A 130 -1.89 -15.95 -10.71
C VAL A 130 -0.91 -14.85 -11.07
N ALA A 131 -0.86 -14.44 -12.34
CA ALA A 131 0.00 -13.34 -12.77
C ALA A 131 -0.30 -12.01 -12.05
N TYR A 132 -1.57 -11.72 -11.79
CA TYR A 132 -1.99 -10.56 -11.00
C TYR A 132 -1.44 -10.63 -9.57
N GLY A 133 -1.59 -11.77 -8.89
CA GLY A 133 -1.04 -11.97 -7.55
C GLY A 133 0.50 -11.95 -7.51
N LEU A 134 1.17 -12.35 -8.59
CA LEU A 134 2.62 -12.26 -8.72
C LEU A 134 3.09 -10.92 -9.29
N SER A 135 2.19 -9.95 -9.50
CA SER A 135 2.57 -8.67 -10.11
C SER A 135 3.51 -7.87 -9.21
N TRP A 136 4.54 -7.27 -9.82
CA TRP A 136 5.58 -6.53 -9.11
C TRP A 136 5.03 -5.38 -8.26
N GLY A 137 3.94 -4.73 -8.71
CA GLY A 137 3.33 -3.62 -7.97
C GLY A 137 2.72 -4.05 -6.63
N LEU A 138 2.09 -5.22 -6.58
CA LEU A 138 1.58 -5.76 -5.31
C LEU A 138 2.71 -6.25 -4.42
N GLN A 139 3.69 -6.95 -4.99
CA GLN A 139 4.82 -7.45 -4.20
C GLN A 139 5.63 -6.31 -3.55
N ASN A 140 5.93 -5.24 -4.29
CA ASN A 140 6.65 -4.08 -3.74
C ASN A 140 5.87 -3.38 -2.62
N ALA A 141 4.54 -3.30 -2.72
CA ALA A 141 3.70 -2.75 -1.66
C ALA A 141 3.67 -3.65 -0.41
N VAL A 142 3.60 -4.97 -0.58
CA VAL A 142 3.72 -5.95 0.53
C VAL A 142 5.07 -5.80 1.26
N ASP A 143 6.11 -5.46 0.51
CA ASP A 143 7.49 -5.37 0.98
C ASP A 143 7.88 -4.03 1.64
N PHE A 144 7.11 -2.96 1.40
CA PHE A 144 7.46 -1.62 1.86
C PHE A 144 6.92 -1.22 3.24
N ASP A 145 6.01 -2.01 3.83
CA ASP A 145 5.21 -1.74 5.05
C ASP A 145 3.76 -1.28 4.74
N PHE A 146 2.96 -1.06 5.78
CA PHE A 146 1.52 -0.80 5.66
C PHE A 146 1.23 0.57 5.05
N HIS A 147 0.29 0.61 4.08
CA HIS A 147 -0.23 1.82 3.46
C HIS A 147 -1.75 1.70 3.24
N GLU A 148 -2.47 2.79 3.45
CA GLU A 148 -3.90 2.99 3.25
C GLU A 148 -4.39 2.55 1.86
N ILE A 149 -3.53 2.64 0.83
CA ILE A 149 -3.85 2.22 -0.53
C ILE A 149 -4.23 0.73 -0.63
N CYS A 150 -3.93 -0.09 0.38
CA CYS A 150 -4.40 -1.47 0.46
C CYS A 150 -5.92 -1.60 0.42
N PHE A 151 -6.66 -0.59 0.86
CA PHE A 151 -8.12 -0.54 0.71
C PHE A 151 -8.55 -0.23 -0.72
N ALA A 152 -7.82 0.61 -1.46
CA ALA A 152 -8.18 0.98 -2.83
C ALA A 152 -8.07 -0.20 -3.79
N VAL A 153 -7.06 -1.07 -3.64
CA VAL A 153 -6.79 -2.18 -4.55
C VAL A 153 -8.01 -3.12 -4.73
N PRO A 154 -8.64 -3.69 -3.68
CA PRO A 154 -9.84 -4.50 -3.84
C PRO A 154 -11.06 -3.69 -4.30
N LEU A 155 -11.25 -2.45 -3.83
CA LEU A 155 -12.36 -1.59 -4.25
C LEU A 155 -12.34 -1.35 -5.77
N ILE A 156 -11.17 -0.99 -6.32
CA ILE A 156 -10.96 -0.82 -7.76
C ILE A 156 -11.22 -2.14 -8.49
N ALA A 157 -10.70 -3.26 -7.98
CA ALA A 157 -10.85 -4.56 -8.63
C ALA A 157 -12.33 -5.01 -8.70
N PHE A 158 -13.10 -4.86 -7.61
CA PHE A 158 -14.54 -5.17 -7.61
C PHE A 158 -15.34 -4.18 -8.47
N SER A 159 -14.99 -2.89 -8.44
CA SER A 159 -15.63 -1.86 -9.27
C SER A 159 -15.47 -2.19 -10.76
N LEU A 160 -14.26 -2.50 -11.19
CA LEU A 160 -13.96 -2.84 -12.57
C LEU A 160 -14.50 -4.22 -12.98
N GLU A 161 -14.51 -5.23 -12.09
CA GLU A 161 -15.21 -6.50 -12.37
C GLU A 161 -16.71 -6.25 -12.64
N ALA A 162 -17.36 -5.41 -11.81
CA ALA A 162 -18.76 -5.07 -11.97
C ALA A 162 -19.01 -4.29 -13.26
N LEU A 163 -18.10 -3.37 -13.63
CA LEU A 163 -18.14 -2.63 -14.90
C LEU A 163 -18.10 -3.60 -16.09
N LEU A 164 -17.16 -4.55 -16.11
CA LEU A 164 -17.06 -5.58 -17.16
C LEU A 164 -18.29 -6.49 -17.21
N ALA A 165 -18.90 -6.76 -16.06
CA ALA A 165 -20.16 -7.49 -15.94
C ALA A 165 -21.39 -6.63 -16.28
N ARG A 166 -21.22 -5.37 -16.69
CA ARG A 166 -22.29 -4.39 -16.96
C ARG A 166 -23.22 -4.14 -15.77
N ARG A 167 -22.76 -4.41 -14.55
CA ARG A 167 -23.46 -4.13 -13.29
C ARG A 167 -23.14 -2.70 -12.87
N TRP A 168 -23.62 -1.72 -13.63
CA TRP A 168 -23.20 -0.32 -13.53
C TRP A 168 -23.34 0.27 -12.13
N ARG A 169 -24.47 0.01 -11.45
CA ARG A 169 -24.70 0.45 -10.07
C ARG A 169 -23.64 -0.11 -9.11
N ALA A 170 -23.35 -1.40 -9.21
CA ALA A 170 -22.32 -2.03 -8.38
C ALA A 170 -20.93 -1.47 -8.69
N ALA A 171 -20.61 -1.18 -9.97
CA ALA A 171 -19.35 -0.55 -10.34
C ALA A 171 -19.16 0.80 -9.64
N LEU A 172 -20.21 1.65 -9.63
CA LEU A 172 -20.19 2.95 -8.95
C LEU A 172 -20.12 2.78 -7.43
N LEU A 173 -20.93 1.90 -6.83
CA LEU A 173 -20.96 1.68 -5.38
C LEU A 173 -19.63 1.14 -4.83
N TRP A 174 -18.96 0.25 -5.55
CA TRP A 174 -17.63 -0.23 -5.16
C TRP A 174 -16.55 0.85 -5.29
N GLY A 175 -16.73 1.82 -6.21
CA GLY A 175 -15.81 2.92 -6.40
C GLY A 175 -15.99 4.06 -5.39
N LEU A 176 -17.22 4.32 -4.91
CA LEU A 176 -17.52 5.45 -4.03
C LEU A 176 -16.60 5.57 -2.80
N PRO A 177 -16.28 4.49 -2.06
CA PRO A 177 -15.42 4.59 -0.88
C PRO A 177 -13.98 5.01 -1.17
N LEU A 178 -13.53 5.04 -2.44
CA LEU A 178 -12.18 5.48 -2.81
C LEU A 178 -11.87 6.89 -2.31
N VAL A 179 -12.87 7.79 -2.25
CA VAL A 179 -12.69 9.16 -1.73
C VAL A 179 -12.26 9.22 -0.26
N LEU A 180 -12.42 8.13 0.49
CA LEU A 180 -12.03 8.00 1.90
C LEU A 180 -10.70 7.26 2.07
N VAL A 181 -10.17 6.68 0.99
CA VAL A 181 -8.93 5.90 1.06
C VAL A 181 -7.71 6.79 1.08
N LYS A 182 -7.63 7.69 0.10
CA LYS A 182 -6.56 8.67 -0.06
C LYS A 182 -7.06 9.81 -0.93
N GLU A 183 -6.57 11.01 -0.68
CA GLU A 183 -7.00 12.27 -1.29
C GLU A 183 -7.01 12.26 -2.83
N ASP A 184 -6.08 11.55 -3.48
CA ASP A 184 -5.98 11.45 -4.94
C ASP A 184 -6.95 10.43 -5.56
N GLN A 185 -7.52 9.51 -4.77
CA GLN A 185 -8.33 8.40 -5.28
C GLN A 185 -9.74 8.84 -5.72
N GLY A 186 -10.18 10.06 -5.35
CA GLY A 186 -11.39 10.67 -5.91
C GLY A 186 -11.28 10.92 -7.42
N LEU A 187 -10.08 11.23 -7.94
CA LEU A 187 -9.86 11.34 -9.39
C LEU A 187 -9.90 9.98 -10.08
N THR A 188 -9.39 8.92 -9.44
CA THR A 188 -9.55 7.54 -9.92
C THR A 188 -11.02 7.17 -10.03
N LEU A 189 -11.82 7.46 -9.00
CA LEU A 189 -13.27 7.29 -9.03
C LEU A 189 -13.90 8.08 -10.19
N ALA A 190 -13.48 9.33 -10.40
CA ALA A 190 -14.01 10.17 -11.46
C ALA A 190 -13.79 9.56 -12.85
N VAL A 191 -12.59 9.05 -13.12
CA VAL A 191 -12.29 8.39 -14.38
C VAL A 191 -13.05 7.08 -14.53
N VAL A 192 -13.11 6.23 -13.50
CA VAL A 192 -13.89 4.98 -13.53
C VAL A 192 -15.36 5.27 -13.83
N ALA A 193 -15.95 6.29 -13.19
CA ALA A 193 -17.33 6.69 -13.41
C ALA A 193 -17.56 7.26 -14.82
N ALA A 194 -16.60 8.02 -15.37
CA ALA A 194 -16.65 8.46 -16.77
C ALA A 194 -16.61 7.27 -17.75
N VAL A 195 -15.78 6.25 -17.49
CA VAL A 195 -15.75 5.01 -18.28
C VAL A 195 -17.08 4.25 -18.17
N VAL A 196 -17.70 4.21 -16.97
CA VAL A 196 -19.05 3.66 -16.78
C VAL A 196 -20.06 4.42 -17.64
N ALA A 197 -20.06 5.75 -17.63
CA ALA A 197 -20.95 6.57 -18.44
C ALA A 197 -20.81 6.26 -19.94
N LEU A 198 -19.57 6.21 -20.45
CA LEU A 198 -19.26 5.90 -21.85
C LEU A 198 -19.78 4.51 -22.24
N ARG A 199 -19.51 3.49 -21.41
CA ARG A 199 -19.91 2.10 -21.67
C ARG A 199 -21.42 1.91 -21.53
N ALA A 200 -22.05 2.53 -20.54
CA ALA A 200 -23.49 2.45 -20.35
C ALA A 200 -24.24 3.03 -21.56
N ARG A 201 -23.80 4.15 -22.13
CA ARG A 201 -24.35 4.67 -23.40
C ARG A 201 -24.24 3.67 -24.53
N ARG A 202 -23.03 3.15 -24.76
CA ARG A 202 -22.75 2.19 -25.86
C ARG A 202 -23.52 0.87 -25.73
N HIS A 203 -23.89 0.48 -24.51
CA HIS A 203 -24.60 -0.76 -24.21
C HIS A 203 -26.09 -0.56 -23.91
N GLY A 204 -26.69 0.54 -24.36
CA GLY A 204 -28.15 0.74 -24.27
C GLY A 204 -28.68 1.01 -22.87
N ALA A 205 -27.84 1.50 -21.95
CA ALA A 205 -28.22 1.88 -20.59
C ALA A 205 -28.05 3.40 -20.34
N PRO A 206 -28.62 4.29 -21.19
CA PRO A 206 -28.41 5.74 -21.06
C PRO A 206 -28.93 6.31 -19.73
N ARG A 207 -29.90 5.64 -19.09
CA ARG A 207 -30.42 6.02 -17.76
C ARG A 207 -29.35 6.01 -16.66
N VAL A 208 -28.25 5.29 -16.84
CA VAL A 208 -27.13 5.22 -15.87
C VAL A 208 -26.20 6.43 -15.98
N VAL A 209 -26.14 7.06 -17.15
CA VAL A 209 -25.21 8.15 -17.47
C VAL A 209 -25.26 9.30 -16.47
N PRO A 210 -26.43 9.88 -16.13
CA PRO A 210 -26.47 10.97 -15.15
C PRO A 210 -25.91 10.57 -13.79
N TYR A 211 -26.18 9.35 -13.31
CA TYR A 211 -25.60 8.85 -12.06
C TYR A 211 -24.09 8.70 -12.13
N ALA A 212 -23.59 8.16 -13.25
CA ALA A 212 -22.15 8.00 -13.46
C ALA A 212 -21.44 9.37 -13.55
N LEU A 213 -22.04 10.35 -14.22
CA LEU A 213 -21.51 11.72 -14.25
C LEU A 213 -21.57 12.39 -12.88
N ALA A 214 -22.66 12.21 -12.11
CA ALA A 214 -22.76 12.72 -10.76
C ALA A 214 -21.68 12.13 -9.84
N VAL A 215 -21.42 10.82 -9.92
CA VAL A 215 -20.32 10.17 -9.19
C VAL A 215 -18.96 10.68 -9.67
N ALA A 216 -18.81 10.99 -10.97
CA ALA A 216 -17.58 11.54 -11.49
C ALA A 216 -17.27 12.94 -10.94
N VAL A 217 -18.29 13.81 -10.94
CA VAL A 217 -18.22 15.15 -10.35
C VAL A 217 -17.96 15.05 -8.85
N PHE A 218 -18.66 14.17 -8.14
CA PHE A 218 -18.43 13.92 -6.71
C PHE A 218 -16.98 13.51 -6.42
N GLY A 219 -16.42 12.57 -7.19
CA GLY A 219 -15.02 12.14 -7.02
C GLY A 219 -14.02 13.30 -7.21
N ALA A 220 -14.22 14.12 -8.25
CA ALA A 220 -13.38 15.28 -8.51
C ALA A 220 -13.51 16.36 -7.41
N LEU A 221 -14.74 16.67 -6.98
CA LEU A 221 -14.99 17.63 -5.91
C LEU A 221 -14.48 17.13 -4.55
N ALA A 222 -14.56 15.83 -4.28
CA ALA A 222 -14.01 15.24 -3.06
C ALA A 222 -12.48 15.34 -3.02
N THR A 223 -11.80 15.07 -4.14
CA THR A 223 -10.35 15.30 -4.23
C THR A 223 -10.00 16.78 -4.06
N LEU A 224 -10.75 17.68 -4.71
CA LEU A 224 -10.54 19.12 -4.54
C LEU A 224 -10.69 19.54 -3.07
N LEU A 225 -11.79 19.13 -2.44
CA LEU A 225 -12.08 19.39 -1.03
C LEU A 225 -11.00 18.83 -0.10
N ALA A 226 -10.51 17.62 -0.38
CA ALA A 226 -9.44 17.00 0.40
C ALA A 226 -8.17 17.86 0.37
N PHE A 227 -7.74 18.30 -0.82
CA PHE A 227 -6.53 19.10 -0.98
C PHE A 227 -6.67 20.54 -0.52
N THR A 228 -7.81 21.20 -0.73
CA THR A 228 -7.95 22.64 -0.49
C THR A 228 -8.53 22.98 0.88
N VAL A 229 -9.23 22.04 1.51
CA VAL A 229 -9.92 22.29 2.79
C VAL A 229 -9.49 21.30 3.85
N LEU A 230 -9.67 19.99 3.63
CA LEU A 230 -9.52 19.01 4.71
C LEU A 230 -8.07 18.89 5.17
N ILE A 231 -7.13 18.66 4.26
CA ILE A 231 -5.70 18.57 4.59
C ILE A 231 -5.21 19.88 5.24
N PRO A 232 -5.42 21.08 4.65
CA PRO A 232 -5.02 22.33 5.29
C PRO A 232 -5.63 22.56 6.67
N ALA A 233 -6.91 22.21 6.88
CA ALA A 233 -7.58 22.36 8.17
C ALA A 233 -6.97 21.50 9.28
N PHE A 234 -6.40 20.34 8.94
CA PHE A 234 -5.73 19.45 9.90
C PHE A 234 -4.21 19.66 9.98
N ASN A 235 -3.62 20.44 9.07
CA ASN A 235 -2.18 20.72 9.02
C ASN A 235 -1.79 21.91 9.93
N THR A 236 -2.08 21.79 11.23
CA THR A 236 -1.87 22.86 12.22
C THR A 236 -0.40 23.04 12.65
N ALA A 237 0.49 22.12 12.26
CA ALA A 237 1.91 22.13 12.61
C ALA A 237 2.83 22.73 11.53
N GLY A 238 2.27 23.26 10.43
CA GLY A 238 3.00 24.08 9.44
C GLY A 238 4.03 23.35 8.57
N SER A 239 3.97 22.01 8.45
CA SER A 239 5.09 21.22 7.92
C SER A 239 4.90 20.64 6.52
N SER A 240 3.84 20.99 5.79
CA SER A 240 3.68 20.54 4.39
C SER A 240 2.81 21.48 3.58
N ASP A 241 3.44 22.31 2.76
CA ASP A 241 2.74 22.93 1.65
C ASP A 241 2.71 21.92 0.49
N TYR A 242 1.54 21.33 0.22
CA TYR A 242 1.39 20.33 -0.83
C TYR A 242 1.69 20.92 -2.22
N LEU A 243 1.49 22.23 -2.39
CA LEU A 243 1.86 22.96 -3.60
C LEU A 243 3.39 22.98 -3.80
N ALA A 244 4.20 22.94 -2.74
CA ALA A 244 5.65 22.82 -2.87
C ALA A 244 6.09 21.41 -3.34
N LYS A 245 5.25 20.38 -3.15
CA LYS A 245 5.49 19.01 -3.64
C LYS A 245 5.14 18.83 -5.12
N VAL A 246 4.42 19.79 -5.72
CA VAL A 246 3.92 19.74 -7.11
C VAL A 246 4.43 20.96 -7.87
N GLY A 247 5.35 20.78 -8.83
CA GLY A 247 5.79 21.89 -9.70
C GLY A 247 7.25 22.35 -9.57
N GLY A 248 8.15 21.50 -9.07
CA GLY A 248 9.59 21.81 -8.98
C GLY A 248 10.46 21.34 -10.15
N GLY A 249 9.92 20.53 -11.07
CA GLY A 249 10.66 19.97 -12.22
C GLY A 249 9.92 20.20 -13.54
N GLY A 250 10.67 20.35 -14.64
CA GLY A 250 10.13 20.45 -15.98
C GLY A 250 9.35 19.19 -16.40
N PRO A 251 8.36 19.29 -17.30
CA PRO A 251 7.57 18.13 -17.75
C PRO A 251 8.41 16.96 -18.32
N LEU A 252 9.60 17.28 -18.83
CA LEU A 252 10.55 16.34 -19.43
C LEU A 252 11.61 15.82 -18.44
N ASP A 253 11.62 16.28 -17.20
CA ASP A 253 12.60 15.84 -16.21
C ASP A 253 12.40 14.36 -15.91
N GLY A 254 13.50 13.59 -15.84
CA GLY A 254 13.48 12.15 -15.62
C GLY A 254 12.66 11.36 -16.64
N LEU A 255 12.55 11.85 -17.88
CA LEU A 255 11.79 11.18 -18.95
C LEU A 255 12.21 9.72 -19.13
N ASP A 256 13.49 9.41 -18.96
CA ASP A 256 14.04 8.05 -18.98
C ASP A 256 13.45 7.15 -17.88
N VAL A 257 13.32 7.66 -16.64
CA VAL A 257 12.69 6.93 -15.52
C VAL A 257 11.19 6.80 -15.76
N LYS A 258 10.52 7.88 -16.17
CA LYS A 258 9.08 7.90 -16.44
C LYS A 258 8.71 6.93 -17.55
N LEU A 259 9.44 6.93 -18.67
CA LEU A 259 9.25 5.98 -19.78
C LEU A 259 9.51 4.55 -19.33
N ARG A 260 10.61 4.28 -18.61
CA ARG A 260 10.89 2.94 -18.07
C ARG A 260 9.77 2.47 -17.15
N THR A 261 9.24 3.32 -16.27
CA THR A 261 8.12 2.98 -15.40
C THR A 261 6.86 2.65 -16.21
N VAL A 262 6.51 3.42 -17.23
CA VAL A 262 5.35 3.14 -18.10
C VAL A 262 5.53 1.82 -18.86
N LEU A 263 6.72 1.57 -19.43
CA LEU A 263 7.01 0.32 -20.11
C LEU A 263 6.98 -0.88 -19.14
N TRP A 264 7.49 -0.71 -17.92
CA TRP A 264 7.46 -1.72 -16.86
C TRP A 264 6.04 -1.96 -16.32
N LEU A 265 5.18 -0.95 -16.37
CA LEU A 265 3.76 -1.12 -16.09
C LEU A 265 3.07 -1.89 -17.22
N LEU A 266 3.30 -1.57 -18.50
CA LEU A 266 2.50 -2.10 -19.60
C LEU A 266 2.99 -3.45 -20.14
N ILE A 267 4.30 -3.67 -20.26
CA ILE A 267 4.87 -4.86 -20.93
C ILE A 267 4.66 -6.13 -20.10
N PRO A 268 5.22 -6.28 -18.88
CA PRO A 268 5.12 -7.53 -18.13
C PRO A 268 3.70 -7.80 -17.62
N THR A 269 2.86 -6.77 -17.45
CA THR A 269 1.49 -6.96 -16.94
C THR A 269 0.46 -7.22 -18.06
N SER A 270 0.67 -6.67 -19.25
CA SER A 270 -0.38 -6.63 -20.27
C SER A 270 0.08 -6.87 -21.70
N GLY A 271 1.40 -6.95 -21.95
CA GLY A 271 1.93 -7.02 -23.31
C GLY A 271 1.42 -5.88 -24.20
N LEU A 272 1.24 -4.68 -23.64
CA LEU A 272 0.64 -3.52 -24.32
C LEU A 272 -0.84 -3.68 -24.73
N LEU A 273 -1.46 -4.86 -24.58
CA LEU A 273 -2.81 -5.10 -25.07
C LEU A 273 -3.87 -4.36 -24.24
N ALA A 274 -3.58 -4.05 -22.98
CA ALA A 274 -4.45 -3.24 -22.13
C ALA A 274 -4.76 -1.85 -22.72
N LEU A 275 -3.86 -1.30 -23.56
CA LEU A 275 -4.06 -0.01 -24.25
C LEU A 275 -5.27 -0.02 -25.19
N ARG A 276 -5.78 -1.20 -25.59
CA ARG A 276 -6.99 -1.32 -26.41
C ARG A 276 -8.28 -1.18 -25.60
N SER A 277 -8.19 -1.12 -24.27
CA SER A 277 -9.34 -0.97 -23.39
C SER A 277 -9.43 0.46 -22.84
N PRO A 278 -10.62 1.09 -22.84
CA PRO A 278 -10.82 2.37 -22.16
C PRO A 278 -10.62 2.30 -20.64
N LEU A 279 -10.56 1.09 -20.04
CA LEU A 279 -10.27 0.95 -18.61
C LEU A 279 -8.85 1.39 -18.26
N VAL A 280 -7.93 1.41 -19.24
CA VAL A 280 -6.56 1.90 -19.03
C VAL A 280 -6.52 3.37 -18.60
N LEU A 281 -7.56 4.15 -18.91
CA LEU A 281 -7.67 5.55 -18.49
C LEU A 281 -7.65 5.69 -16.96
N ALA A 282 -8.13 4.69 -16.21
CA ALA A 282 -8.13 4.72 -14.75
C ALA A 282 -6.71 4.80 -14.15
N VAL A 283 -5.67 4.44 -14.91
CA VAL A 283 -4.26 4.56 -14.50
C VAL A 283 -3.76 6.01 -14.51
N LEU A 284 -4.40 6.88 -15.31
CA LEU A 284 -3.92 8.23 -15.58
C LEU A 284 -3.84 9.13 -14.34
N PRO A 285 -4.80 9.17 -13.40
CA PRO A 285 -4.70 10.02 -12.23
C PRO A 285 -3.45 9.73 -11.40
N THR A 286 -3.22 8.45 -11.08
CA THR A 286 -2.07 8.04 -10.27
C THR A 286 -0.74 8.20 -11.00
N VAL A 287 -0.65 7.90 -12.30
CA VAL A 287 0.58 8.16 -13.08
C VAL A 287 0.83 9.66 -13.25
N GLY A 288 -0.24 10.43 -13.46
CA GLY A 288 -0.20 11.87 -13.69
C GLY A 288 0.41 12.62 -12.51
N TRP A 289 -0.12 12.43 -11.30
CA TRP A 289 0.46 13.13 -10.13
C TRP A 289 1.88 12.65 -9.85
N ARG A 290 2.17 11.35 -10.01
CA ARG A 290 3.52 10.80 -9.78
C ARG A 290 4.54 11.51 -10.67
N PHE A 291 4.24 11.72 -11.94
CA PHE A 291 5.19 12.29 -12.90
C PHE A 291 5.27 13.82 -12.87
N VAL A 292 4.36 14.49 -12.16
CA VAL A 292 4.38 15.96 -11.94
C VAL A 292 4.98 16.31 -10.57
N ALA A 293 5.04 15.34 -9.64
CA ALA A 293 5.64 15.54 -8.33
C ALA A 293 7.14 15.89 -8.44
N SER A 294 7.61 16.82 -7.60
CA SER A 294 9.00 17.30 -7.58
C SER A 294 9.98 16.27 -7.02
N ASP A 295 9.49 15.35 -6.18
CA ASP A 295 10.29 14.26 -5.62
C ASP A 295 10.38 13.08 -6.59
N HIS A 296 11.61 12.73 -6.95
CA HIS A 296 11.94 11.71 -7.93
C HIS A 296 11.60 10.28 -7.43
N ASN A 297 11.43 10.11 -6.11
CA ASN A 297 11.01 8.84 -5.51
C ASN A 297 9.62 8.37 -6.00
N TYR A 298 8.78 9.28 -6.49
CA TYR A 298 7.46 8.93 -7.02
C TYR A 298 7.50 8.37 -8.46
N TRP A 299 8.58 8.59 -9.21
CA TRP A 299 8.63 8.32 -10.66
C TRP A 299 8.94 6.87 -11.00
N GLY A 300 9.67 6.16 -10.13
CA GLY A 300 10.22 4.83 -10.39
C GLY A 300 9.27 3.66 -10.12
N THR A 301 9.84 2.45 -10.06
CA THR A 301 9.09 1.20 -9.78
C THR A 301 9.16 0.78 -8.31
N ALA A 302 9.88 1.53 -7.49
CA ALA A 302 10.00 1.28 -6.06
C ALA A 302 8.69 1.57 -5.30
N TRP A 303 8.67 1.17 -4.02
CA TRP A 303 7.61 1.51 -3.07
C TRP A 303 6.22 0.95 -3.46
N HIS A 304 5.16 1.51 -2.89
CA HIS A 304 3.81 0.97 -2.96
C HIS A 304 2.95 1.56 -4.10
N TYR A 305 3.39 2.66 -4.76
CA TYR A 305 2.57 3.49 -5.66
C TYR A 305 1.96 2.75 -6.86
N SER A 306 2.55 1.64 -7.28
CA SER A 306 2.08 0.86 -8.42
C SER A 306 1.01 -0.17 -8.07
N ALA A 307 0.75 -0.44 -6.79
CA ALA A 307 -0.22 -1.47 -6.37
C ALA A 307 -1.65 -1.17 -6.84
N VAL A 308 -2.09 0.11 -6.75
CA VAL A 308 -3.41 0.55 -7.21
C VAL A 308 -3.58 0.44 -8.73
N LEU A 309 -2.48 0.49 -9.49
CA LEU A 309 -2.48 0.38 -10.95
C LEU A 309 -2.68 -1.06 -11.42
N MET A 310 -2.24 -2.05 -10.63
CA MET A 310 -2.29 -3.47 -11.01
C MET A 310 -3.72 -3.95 -11.35
N PRO A 311 -4.75 -3.76 -10.50
CA PRO A 311 -6.10 -4.22 -10.85
C PRO A 311 -6.65 -3.51 -12.10
N MET A 312 -6.28 -2.24 -12.33
CA MET A 312 -6.70 -1.48 -13.51
C MET A 312 -6.11 -2.07 -14.79
N LEU A 313 -4.79 -2.30 -14.81
CA LEU A 313 -4.08 -2.84 -15.97
C LEU A 313 -4.50 -4.27 -16.30
N PHE A 314 -4.62 -5.14 -15.29
CA PHE A 314 -5.06 -6.52 -15.50
C PHE A 314 -6.52 -6.59 -15.98
N LEU A 315 -7.43 -5.78 -15.44
CA LEU A 315 -8.82 -5.77 -15.91
C LEU A 315 -8.99 -5.06 -17.27
N ALA A 316 -8.14 -4.09 -17.60
CA ALA A 316 -8.04 -3.54 -18.95
C ALA A 316 -7.54 -4.59 -19.97
N LEU A 317 -6.55 -5.42 -19.60
CA LEU A 317 -6.12 -6.57 -20.40
C LEU A 317 -7.28 -7.56 -20.60
N VAL A 318 -7.98 -7.93 -19.52
CA VAL A 318 -9.12 -8.86 -19.58
C VAL A 318 -10.23 -8.35 -20.49
N ASP A 319 -10.50 -7.05 -20.51
CA ASP A 319 -11.48 -6.41 -21.40
C ASP A 319 -11.03 -6.41 -22.88
N ALA A 320 -9.74 -6.22 -23.14
CA ALA A 320 -9.19 -6.15 -24.50
C ALA A 320 -9.10 -7.53 -25.20
N LEU A 321 -8.83 -8.59 -24.43
CA LEU A 321 -8.53 -9.93 -24.94
C LEU A 321 -9.66 -10.56 -25.79
N PRO A 322 -10.95 -10.55 -25.39
CA PRO A 322 -12.03 -11.16 -26.18
C PRO A 322 -12.15 -10.57 -27.60
N GLY A 323 -12.00 -9.25 -27.72
CA GLY A 323 -12.02 -8.57 -29.02
C GLY A 323 -10.81 -8.91 -29.87
N ALA A 324 -9.61 -8.94 -29.29
CA ALA A 324 -8.38 -9.28 -29.99
C ALA A 324 -8.36 -10.75 -30.47
N ARG A 325 -8.92 -11.69 -29.70
CA ARG A 325 -9.06 -13.10 -30.08
C ARG A 325 -10.01 -13.33 -31.26
N ARG A 326 -10.92 -12.39 -31.54
CA ARG A 326 -11.85 -12.42 -32.68
C ARG A 326 -11.38 -11.54 -33.84
N SER A 327 -10.16 -10.98 -33.77
CA SER A 327 -9.63 -10.12 -34.82
C SER A 327 -9.45 -10.89 -36.13
N LEU A 328 -9.73 -10.22 -37.25
CA LEU A 328 -9.43 -10.71 -38.60
C LEU A 328 -7.92 -10.75 -38.88
N ARG A 329 -7.10 -10.03 -38.11
CA ARG A 329 -5.63 -10.01 -38.25
C ARG A 329 -5.02 -11.25 -37.58
N PRO A 330 -4.41 -12.20 -38.32
CA PRO A 330 -3.94 -13.47 -37.75
C PRO A 330 -2.91 -13.30 -36.63
N TRP A 331 -1.99 -12.34 -36.78
CA TRP A 331 -0.96 -12.05 -35.78
C TRP A 331 -1.56 -11.58 -34.45
N LEU A 332 -2.57 -10.69 -34.48
CA LEU A 332 -3.21 -10.17 -33.27
C LEU A 332 -4.04 -11.24 -32.57
N ARG A 333 -4.70 -12.11 -33.34
CA ARG A 333 -5.41 -13.27 -32.82
C ARG A 333 -4.46 -14.24 -32.13
N SER A 334 -3.34 -14.60 -32.79
CA SER A 334 -2.30 -15.46 -32.22
C SER A 334 -1.74 -14.85 -30.94
N TYR A 335 -1.36 -13.57 -31.00
CA TYR A 335 -0.87 -12.81 -29.85
C TYR A 335 -1.83 -12.89 -28.65
N ALA A 336 -3.11 -12.57 -28.85
CA ALA A 336 -4.12 -12.60 -27.80
C ALA A 336 -4.41 -14.01 -27.25
N LEU A 337 -4.18 -15.06 -28.03
CA LEU A 337 -4.37 -16.45 -27.58
C LEU A 337 -3.27 -16.90 -26.61
N HIS A 338 -2.03 -16.46 -26.86
CA HIS A 338 -0.84 -16.83 -26.06
C HIS A 338 -0.52 -15.83 -24.94
N LEU A 339 -1.03 -14.60 -25.03
CA LEU A 339 -0.70 -13.53 -24.08
C LEU A 339 -0.97 -13.87 -22.60
N PRO A 340 -2.09 -14.53 -22.19
CA PRO A 340 -2.28 -14.92 -20.80
C PRO A 340 -1.17 -15.83 -20.25
N ALA A 341 -0.66 -16.74 -21.08
CA ALA A 341 0.45 -17.62 -20.71
C ALA A 341 1.79 -16.84 -20.68
N ALA A 342 2.00 -15.91 -21.61
CA ALA A 342 3.18 -15.06 -21.63
C ALA A 342 3.26 -14.12 -20.41
N VAL A 343 2.13 -13.50 -20.02
CA VAL A 343 2.03 -12.65 -18.81
C VAL A 343 2.27 -13.47 -17.55
N LEU A 344 1.73 -14.69 -17.47
CA LEU A 344 2.05 -15.62 -16.38
C LEU A 344 3.53 -15.99 -16.35
N ALA A 345 4.11 -16.37 -17.49
CA ALA A 345 5.52 -16.74 -17.59
C ALA A 345 6.44 -15.59 -17.18
N ALA A 346 6.15 -14.37 -17.63
CA ALA A 346 6.87 -13.17 -17.23
C ALA A 346 6.75 -12.92 -15.72
N SER A 347 5.55 -13.05 -15.15
CA SER A 347 5.33 -12.84 -13.70
C SER A 347 6.09 -13.88 -12.86
N VAL A 348 6.07 -15.15 -13.28
CA VAL A 348 6.84 -16.22 -12.63
C VAL A 348 8.35 -15.97 -12.78
N ALA A 349 8.83 -15.60 -13.97
CA ALA A 349 10.24 -15.33 -14.23
C ALA A 349 10.79 -14.14 -13.41
N LEU A 350 9.95 -13.14 -13.15
CA LEU A 350 10.31 -11.98 -12.30
C LEU A 350 10.21 -12.29 -10.80
N THR A 351 9.47 -13.32 -10.39
CA THR A 351 9.22 -13.61 -8.97
C THR A 351 10.50 -13.81 -8.14
N PRO A 352 11.56 -14.51 -8.62
CA PRO A 352 12.82 -14.65 -7.89
C PRO A 352 13.52 -13.32 -7.57
N SER A 353 13.34 -12.29 -8.40
CA SER A 353 13.91 -10.94 -8.16
C SER A 353 12.97 -10.01 -7.39
N LEU A 354 11.82 -10.53 -6.93
CA LEU A 354 10.78 -9.77 -6.24
C LEU A 354 10.58 -10.32 -4.81
N PRO A 355 9.86 -9.59 -3.94
CA PRO A 355 9.70 -9.96 -2.53
C PRO A 355 9.19 -11.38 -2.26
N LEU A 356 8.32 -11.95 -3.10
CA LEU A 356 7.88 -13.34 -2.94
C LEU A 356 9.00 -14.36 -3.19
N GLY A 357 10.04 -14.00 -3.94
CA GLY A 357 11.23 -14.84 -4.14
C GLY A 357 11.90 -15.22 -2.81
N THR A 358 11.83 -14.34 -1.81
CA THR A 358 12.37 -14.61 -0.46
C THR A 358 11.74 -15.85 0.20
N LEU A 359 10.51 -16.22 -0.17
CA LEU A 359 9.85 -17.42 0.37
C LEU A 359 10.56 -18.73 -0.05
N THR A 360 11.43 -18.68 -1.06
CA THR A 360 12.27 -19.82 -1.46
C THR A 360 13.55 -19.95 -0.62
N GLU A 361 13.86 -18.95 0.20
CA GLU A 361 15.05 -18.90 1.02
C GLU A 361 14.75 -19.36 2.46
N GLY A 362 15.58 -20.25 3.01
CA GLY A 362 15.43 -20.70 4.41
C GLY A 362 15.59 -19.57 5.44
N SER A 363 16.30 -18.50 5.08
CA SER A 363 16.44 -17.27 5.87
C SER A 363 15.11 -16.55 6.11
N ALA A 364 14.14 -16.68 5.19
CA ALA A 364 12.84 -16.03 5.31
C ALA A 364 11.97 -16.60 6.45
N TYR A 365 12.34 -17.77 6.99
CA TYR A 365 11.60 -18.46 8.05
C TYR A 365 12.35 -18.50 9.39
N ARG A 366 13.50 -17.82 9.48
CA ARG A 366 14.32 -17.76 10.69
C ARG A 366 14.43 -16.33 11.19
N VAL A 367 14.27 -16.14 12.49
CA VAL A 367 14.59 -14.87 13.17
C VAL A 367 16.06 -14.94 13.60
N PRO A 368 16.93 -14.03 13.13
CA PRO A 368 18.33 -14.00 13.54
C PRO A 368 18.48 -13.80 15.05
N ALA A 369 19.44 -14.47 15.68
CA ALA A 369 19.70 -14.36 17.12
C ALA A 369 20.00 -12.92 17.57
N GLU A 370 20.61 -12.12 16.68
CA GLU A 370 20.85 -10.69 16.89
C GLU A 370 19.56 -9.90 17.16
N VAL A 371 18.43 -10.26 16.53
CA VAL A 371 17.15 -9.59 16.73
C VAL A 371 16.67 -9.81 18.16
N GLY A 372 16.77 -11.04 18.67
CA GLY A 372 16.39 -11.34 20.06
C GLY A 372 17.25 -10.58 21.09
N ALA A 373 18.53 -10.32 20.79
CA ALA A 373 19.38 -9.49 21.65
C ALA A 373 18.96 -8.01 21.64
N VAL A 374 18.62 -7.47 20.46
CA VAL A 374 18.10 -6.10 20.32
C VAL A 374 16.74 -5.94 21.00
N GLU A 375 15.84 -6.91 20.82
CA GLU A 375 14.52 -6.90 21.47
C GLU A 375 14.64 -6.93 22.99
N LYS A 376 15.59 -7.68 23.55
CA LYS A 376 15.89 -7.65 24.98
C LYS A 376 16.35 -6.27 25.45
N LEU A 377 17.22 -5.59 24.70
CA LEU A 377 17.66 -4.22 25.03
C LEU A 377 16.48 -3.24 25.00
N LEU A 378 15.72 -3.24 23.91
CA LEU A 378 14.55 -2.35 23.76
C LEU A 378 13.45 -2.68 24.77
N GLY A 379 13.35 -3.95 25.19
CA GLY A 379 12.45 -4.44 26.23
C GLY A 379 12.71 -3.82 27.61
N THR A 380 13.92 -3.30 27.87
CA THR A 380 14.24 -2.62 29.14
C THR A 380 13.59 -1.24 29.27
N VAL A 381 13.09 -0.67 28.17
CA VAL A 381 12.30 0.56 28.21
C VAL A 381 10.94 0.26 28.86
N PRO A 382 10.48 1.03 29.86
CA PRO A 382 9.17 0.83 30.46
C PRO A 382 8.02 1.11 29.48
N ASP A 383 6.90 0.41 29.65
CA ASP A 383 5.66 0.74 28.94
C ASP A 383 5.19 2.15 29.33
N GLY A 384 4.61 2.88 28.38
CA GLY A 384 4.17 4.27 28.55
C GLY A 384 5.30 5.30 28.50
N ALA A 385 6.58 4.89 28.54
CA ALA A 385 7.70 5.83 28.47
C ALA A 385 7.70 6.64 27.16
N THR A 386 8.25 7.85 27.23
CA THR A 386 8.50 8.66 26.03
C THR A 386 9.83 8.27 25.40
N VAL A 387 9.84 7.97 24.11
CA VAL A 387 11.06 7.48 23.43
C VAL A 387 11.26 8.16 22.08
N GLU A 388 12.48 8.62 21.84
CA GLU A 388 12.92 9.10 20.55
C GLU A 388 13.62 8.00 19.76
N VAL A 389 13.25 7.78 18.50
CA VAL A 389 13.72 6.63 17.72
C VAL A 389 13.93 6.89 16.23
N ASN A 390 14.62 5.96 15.55
CA ASN A 390 14.67 5.84 14.10
C ASN A 390 14.18 4.46 13.59
N ILE A 391 14.43 4.12 12.32
CA ILE A 391 14.05 2.85 11.71
C ILE A 391 14.69 1.66 12.47
N GLY A 392 13.87 0.64 12.73
CA GLY A 392 14.24 -0.51 13.56
C GLY A 392 13.49 -0.46 14.90
N PRO A 393 13.93 0.35 15.88
CA PRO A 393 13.28 0.45 17.19
C PRO A 393 11.80 0.84 17.14
N ILE A 394 11.39 1.68 16.17
CA ILE A 394 9.98 2.06 15.96
C ILE A 394 9.06 0.85 16.00
N SER A 395 9.41 -0.22 15.28
CA SER A 395 8.55 -1.40 15.12
C SER A 395 8.32 -2.18 16.43
N ARG A 396 9.12 -1.95 17.47
CA ARG A 396 9.05 -2.64 18.77
C ARG A 396 8.55 -1.78 19.91
N LEU A 397 8.63 -0.46 19.77
CA LEU A 397 8.29 0.48 20.82
C LEU A 397 6.97 1.19 20.55
N THR A 398 6.54 1.35 19.29
CA THR A 398 5.35 2.13 18.96
C THR A 398 4.10 1.61 19.64
N SER A 399 3.90 0.29 19.76
CA SER A 399 2.69 -0.28 20.39
C SER A 399 2.55 0.03 21.89
N ARG A 400 3.67 0.19 22.61
CA ARG A 400 3.70 0.26 24.08
C ARG A 400 4.24 1.57 24.65
N CYS A 401 4.94 2.37 23.84
CA CYS A 401 5.54 3.64 24.25
C CYS A 401 4.92 4.82 23.48
N ARG A 402 5.18 6.03 23.98
CA ARG A 402 4.90 7.28 23.25
C ARG A 402 6.14 7.66 22.45
N VAL A 403 6.09 7.37 21.14
CA VAL A 403 7.26 7.32 20.27
C VAL A 403 7.33 8.55 19.35
N PHE A 404 8.50 9.19 19.32
CA PHE A 404 8.83 10.34 18.48
C PHE A 404 9.94 9.98 17.49
N TRP A 405 9.97 10.66 16.35
CA TRP A 405 11.07 10.52 15.41
C TRP A 405 12.28 11.34 15.88
N ILE A 406 13.47 10.81 15.68
CA ILE A 406 14.73 11.49 15.98
C ILE A 406 14.81 12.88 15.34
N GLY A 407 15.06 13.90 16.17
CA GLY A 407 15.12 15.31 15.80
C GLY A 407 13.75 15.98 15.62
N ARG A 408 12.64 15.29 15.93
CA ARG A 408 11.27 15.82 15.77
C ARG A 408 10.45 15.75 17.06
N THR A 409 11.08 16.00 18.21
CA THR A 409 10.38 16.04 19.50
C THR A 409 9.75 17.39 19.83
N GLY A 410 9.92 18.41 18.97
CA GLY A 410 9.38 19.76 19.20
C GLY A 410 9.87 20.41 20.50
N GLY A 411 11.09 20.10 20.94
CA GLY A 411 11.67 20.61 22.18
C GLY A 411 11.28 19.81 23.43
N LEU A 412 10.41 18.80 23.32
CA LEU A 412 10.20 17.82 24.37
C LEU A 412 11.47 16.98 24.56
N ALA A 413 11.77 16.64 25.81
CA ALA A 413 12.88 15.77 26.18
C ALA A 413 12.34 14.39 26.56
N PRO A 414 12.51 13.36 25.71
CA PRO A 414 12.01 12.02 25.99
C PRO A 414 12.80 11.31 27.10
N ASP A 415 12.19 10.30 27.71
CA ASP A 415 12.83 9.50 28.76
C ASP A 415 13.99 8.66 28.21
N TYR A 416 13.86 8.22 26.96
CA TYR A 416 14.84 7.37 26.28
C TYR A 416 15.09 7.84 24.85
N ILE A 417 16.29 7.56 24.36
CA ILE A 417 16.66 7.68 22.94
C ILE A 417 17.12 6.30 22.49
N ALA A 418 16.46 5.71 21.50
CA ALA A 418 16.79 4.38 20.99
C ALA A 418 16.90 4.37 19.46
N PHE A 419 18.08 4.10 18.92
CA PHE A 419 18.28 4.13 17.47
C PHE A 419 19.16 3.00 16.95
N ASN A 420 18.85 2.57 15.74
CA ASN A 420 19.72 1.73 14.93
C ASN A 420 20.86 2.57 14.35
N ASN A 421 22.08 2.25 14.75
CA ASN A 421 23.33 2.83 14.31
C ASN A 421 24.25 1.80 13.62
N ARG A 422 23.69 0.74 13.02
CA ARG A 422 24.48 -0.32 12.34
C ARG A 422 25.40 0.21 11.24
N THR A 423 25.02 1.29 10.57
CA THR A 423 25.84 1.94 9.53
C THR A 423 26.91 2.87 10.08
N GLY A 424 26.95 3.10 11.40
CA GLY A 424 27.91 4.00 12.03
C GLY A 424 27.72 5.48 11.67
N TRP A 425 26.51 5.88 11.27
CA TRP A 425 26.22 7.26 10.88
C TRP A 425 26.35 8.24 12.06
N VAL A 426 26.10 7.78 13.28
CA VAL A 426 26.46 8.50 14.52
C VAL A 426 27.81 8.00 15.02
N LYS A 427 28.83 8.86 14.95
CA LYS A 427 30.19 8.56 15.42
C LYS A 427 30.35 8.78 16.93
N ASP A 428 29.83 9.90 17.43
CA ASP A 428 29.88 10.27 18.85
C ASP A 428 28.44 10.28 19.41
N VAL A 429 28.07 9.18 20.07
CA VAL A 429 26.73 8.98 20.64
C VAL A 429 26.41 10.01 21.74
N PRO A 430 27.27 10.25 22.74
CA PRO A 430 27.04 11.31 23.72
C PRO A 430 26.93 12.73 23.14
N ALA A 431 27.75 13.08 22.14
CA ALA A 431 27.64 14.37 21.48
C ALA A 431 26.34 14.49 20.68
N TYR A 432 25.93 13.42 20.02
CA TYR A 432 24.67 13.39 19.28
C TYR A 432 23.45 13.56 20.19
N ALA A 433 23.43 12.90 21.35
CA ALA A 433 22.37 13.09 22.35
C ALA A 433 22.33 14.54 22.87
N ARG A 434 23.49 15.17 23.10
CA ARG A 434 23.59 16.59 23.46
C ARG A 434 23.14 17.53 22.34
N GLN A 435 23.36 17.16 21.08
CA GLN A 435 22.89 17.92 19.93
C GLN A 435 21.36 17.88 19.84
N LEU A 436 20.76 16.71 20.03
CA LEU A 436 19.30 16.55 20.02
C LEU A 436 18.64 17.29 21.19
N HIS A 437 19.24 17.18 22.39
CA HIS A 437 18.70 17.75 23.62
C HIS A 437 19.78 18.53 24.39
N PRO A 438 20.08 19.79 24.00
CA PRO A 438 21.19 20.57 24.57
C PRO A 438 21.07 20.90 26.05
N ARG A 439 19.85 20.77 26.58
CA ARG A 439 19.50 21.17 27.95
C ARG A 439 19.18 19.96 28.85
N ASP A 440 19.36 18.73 28.36
CA ASP A 440 19.13 17.50 29.11
C ASP A 440 20.37 16.61 29.07
N THR A 441 20.48 15.72 30.06
CA THR A 441 21.58 14.77 30.14
C THR A 441 21.07 13.37 29.90
N TYR A 442 21.72 12.65 28.99
CA TYR A 442 21.43 11.26 28.67
C TYR A 442 22.66 10.40 28.92
N VAL A 443 22.46 9.25 29.55
CA VAL A 443 23.50 8.26 29.80
C VAL A 443 23.27 7.03 28.92
N LEU A 444 24.37 6.48 28.39
CA LEU A 444 24.32 5.25 27.61
C LEU A 444 23.91 4.08 28.51
N ARG A 445 22.84 3.38 28.14
CA ARG A 445 22.37 2.18 28.86
C ARG A 445 22.83 0.89 28.20
N GLY A 446 22.98 0.89 26.88
CA GLY A 446 23.51 -0.26 26.17
C GLY A 446 23.71 -0.02 24.68
N VAL A 447 24.62 -0.80 24.12
CA VAL A 447 24.82 -0.93 22.67
C VAL A 447 24.82 -2.41 22.32
N ILE A 448 23.88 -2.85 21.48
CA ILE A 448 23.78 -4.25 21.05
C ILE A 448 23.58 -4.28 19.53
N GLN A 449 24.48 -4.92 18.80
CA GLN A 449 24.35 -5.14 17.35
C GLN A 449 24.09 -3.84 16.56
N GLY A 450 24.77 -2.76 16.95
CA GLY A 450 24.61 -1.42 16.39
C GLY A 450 23.39 -0.65 16.89
N PHE A 451 22.50 -1.23 17.70
CA PHE A 451 21.41 -0.51 18.34
C PHE A 451 21.90 0.14 19.62
N VAL A 452 21.60 1.43 19.75
CA VAL A 452 22.01 2.27 20.88
C VAL A 452 20.77 2.60 21.71
N LEU A 453 20.87 2.49 23.03
CA LEU A 453 19.85 2.92 23.98
C LEU A 453 20.47 3.89 25.00
N LEU A 454 19.90 5.08 25.10
CA LEU A 454 20.21 6.07 26.13
C LEU A 454 19.01 6.32 27.03
N LYS A 455 19.26 6.70 28.28
CA LYS A 455 18.25 7.10 29.27
C LYS A 455 18.54 8.51 29.77
N ARG A 456 17.50 9.34 29.86
CA ARG A 456 17.57 10.66 30.47
C ARG A 456 17.84 10.56 31.97
N THR A 457 18.74 11.39 32.49
CA THR A 457 19.06 11.51 33.92
C THR A 457 18.78 12.89 34.48
N SER A 458 18.55 13.90 33.64
CA SER A 458 18.02 15.19 34.08
C SER A 458 16.58 15.04 34.57
N PRO A 459 16.16 15.81 35.59
CA PRO A 459 14.79 15.80 36.07
C PRO A 459 13.81 16.30 34.99
N GLU A 460 12.57 15.82 35.05
CA GLU A 460 11.50 16.35 34.20
C GLU A 460 11.34 17.84 34.46
N ARG A 461 11.31 18.60 33.37
CA ARG A 461 10.97 20.02 33.45
C ARG A 461 9.46 20.11 33.54
N GLY A 462 8.96 20.64 34.66
CA GLY A 462 7.56 20.99 34.81
C GLY A 462 7.14 21.85 33.62
N ALA A 463 5.99 21.54 33.03
CA ALA A 463 5.40 22.34 31.97
C ALA A 463 5.15 23.75 32.53
N SER A 464 6.00 24.70 32.16
CA SER A 464 5.81 26.13 32.43
C SER A 464 4.92 26.75 31.38
#